data_AF-A0A7S3Z039-F1
#
_entry.id   AF-A0A7S3Z039-F1
#
_cell.length_a   1.000
_cell.length_b   1.000
_cell.length_c   1.000
_cell.angle_alpha   90.00
_cell.angle_beta   90.00
_cell.angle_gamma   90.00
#
_symmetry.space_group_name_H-M   'P 1'
#
loop_
_entity.id
_entity.type
_entity.pdbx_description
1 polymer ?
#
loop_
_entity_poly.entity_id
_entity_poly.type
_entity_poly.pdbx_seq_one_letter_code
_entity_poly.pdbx_strand_id
1 'polypeptide(L)'
;MSSSIEIDKDYPGTAVKRMKACKERASSLKTDELSKDWAEVRRRVLWAGGLKDLPDAQPGYGYTGHSFNDWNHCDLCTMIDQESFNENKGEVKGIAIGNQLGPGIKIASIPELGPGGSWSTCMMGYLTDILSLSLSTKSPQNIRKISAKYPQNIR
;
A
#
# COMPACT_ATOMS: atom_id res chain seq x y z
N MET A 1 5.11 4.95 -28.90
CA MET A 1 6.02 5.94 -28.28
C MET A 1 6.52 5.34 -26.99
N SER A 2 7.83 5.12 -26.85
CA SER A 2 8.41 4.65 -25.60
C SER A 2 8.32 5.78 -24.58
N SER A 3 7.36 5.69 -23.66
CA SER A 3 7.29 6.56 -22.49
C SER A 3 8.49 6.21 -21.62
N SER A 4 9.54 7.03 -21.63
CA SER A 4 10.65 6.90 -20.69
C SER A 4 10.09 6.81 -19.26
N ILE A 5 10.35 5.69 -18.59
CA ILE A 5 9.92 5.46 -17.21
C ILE A 5 10.69 6.45 -16.33
N GLU A 6 9.98 7.26 -15.54
CA GLU A 6 10.60 8.10 -14.54
C GLU A 6 11.10 7.20 -13.40
N ILE A 7 12.40 7.23 -13.12
CA ILE A 7 13.06 6.39 -12.13
C ILE A 7 13.52 7.26 -10.95
N ASP A 8 13.15 6.84 -9.74
CA ASP A 8 13.71 7.36 -8.50
C ASP A 8 15.10 6.73 -8.29
N LYS A 9 16.12 7.56 -8.07
CA LYS A 9 17.51 7.09 -7.98
C LYS A 9 17.78 6.29 -6.71
N ASP A 10 17.09 6.64 -5.62
CA ASP A 10 17.26 5.99 -4.33
C ASP A 10 16.37 4.73 -4.24
N TYR A 11 15.26 4.73 -4.98
CA TYR A 11 14.27 3.64 -4.98
C TYR A 11 13.83 3.27 -6.41
N PRO A 12 14.69 2.61 -7.20
CA PRO A 12 14.45 2.38 -8.63
C PRO A 12 13.23 1.52 -8.95
N GLY A 13 12.76 0.71 -7.99
CA GLY A 13 11.52 -0.07 -8.12
C GLY A 13 10.23 0.74 -7.97
N THR A 14 10.31 2.04 -7.64
CA THR A 14 9.13 2.89 -7.44
C THR A 14 8.46 3.23 -8.76
N ALA A 15 7.16 2.98 -8.88
CA ALA A 15 6.36 3.53 -9.99
C ALA A 15 6.10 5.03 -9.78
N VAL A 16 7.08 5.89 -10.08
CA VAL A 16 7.06 7.33 -9.73
C VAL A 16 5.83 8.06 -10.24
N LYS A 17 5.40 7.80 -11.48
CA LYS A 17 4.19 8.41 -12.04
C LYS A 17 2.94 8.06 -11.23
N ARG A 18 2.81 6.79 -10.84
CA ARG A 18 1.72 6.30 -9.99
C ARG A 18 1.79 6.89 -8.59
N MET A 19 2.99 6.92 -7.99
CA MET A 19 3.23 7.55 -6.69
C MET A 19 2.75 9.01 -6.66
N LYS A 20 3.10 9.81 -7.68
CA LYS A 20 2.68 11.21 -7.78
C LYS A 20 1.17 11.35 -7.88
N ALA A 21 0.53 10.54 -8.73
CA ALA A 21 -0.93 10.55 -8.88
C ALA A 21 -1.65 10.11 -7.58
N CYS A 22 -1.09 9.14 -6.84
CA CYS A 22 -1.59 8.75 -5.52
C CYS A 22 -1.47 9.89 -4.50
N LYS A 23 -0.32 10.60 -4.47
CA LYS A 23 -0.12 11.76 -3.60
C LYS A 23 -1.12 12.89 -3.91
N GLU A 24 -1.37 13.14 -5.19
CA GLU A 24 -2.36 14.13 -5.63
C GLU A 24 -3.76 13.75 -5.14
N ARG A 25 -4.20 12.50 -5.33
CA ARG A 25 -5.49 12.04 -4.78
C ARG A 25 -5.59 12.17 -3.28
N ALA A 26 -4.54 11.75 -2.56
CA ALA A 26 -4.52 11.85 -1.12
C ALA A 26 -4.67 13.30 -0.64
N SER A 27 -3.98 14.25 -1.30
CA SER A 27 -4.13 15.68 -1.01
C SER A 27 -5.50 16.26 -1.38
N SER A 28 -6.23 15.60 -2.28
CA SER A 28 -7.58 16.03 -2.69
C SER A 28 -8.70 15.58 -1.74
N LEU A 29 -8.40 14.66 -0.80
CA LEU A 29 -9.38 14.17 0.16
C LEU A 29 -9.78 15.28 1.13
N LYS A 30 -11.08 15.49 1.28
CA LYS A 30 -11.63 16.51 2.16
C LYS A 30 -11.95 15.96 3.55
N THR A 31 -12.01 16.84 4.54
CA THR A 31 -12.30 16.47 5.93
C THR A 31 -13.63 15.74 6.09
N ASP A 32 -14.67 16.13 5.35
CA ASP A 32 -15.99 15.48 5.35
C ASP A 32 -15.96 14.06 4.80
N GLU A 33 -15.03 13.74 3.90
CA GLU A 33 -14.80 12.39 3.40
C GLU A 33 -14.02 11.52 4.41
N LEU A 34 -13.17 12.16 5.21
CA LEU A 34 -12.32 11.52 6.22
C LEU A 34 -12.97 11.43 7.61
N SER A 35 -14.16 12.01 7.79
CA SER A 35 -14.90 12.03 9.06
C SER A 35 -16.14 11.14 9.05
N LYS A 36 -16.26 10.24 8.06
CA LYS A 36 -17.34 9.24 7.95
C LYS A 36 -17.05 8.00 8.80
N ASP A 37 -17.96 7.03 8.75
CA ASP A 37 -17.69 5.69 9.28
C ASP A 37 -16.40 5.11 8.70
N TRP A 38 -15.68 4.34 9.52
CA TRP A 38 -14.36 3.83 9.17
C TRP A 38 -14.34 3.07 7.84
N ALA A 39 -15.38 2.28 7.53
CA ALA A 39 -15.48 1.56 6.27
C ALA A 39 -15.48 2.50 5.05
N GLU A 40 -16.13 3.66 5.14
CA GLU A 40 -16.12 4.69 4.09
C GLU A 40 -14.77 5.40 4.01
N VAL A 41 -14.20 5.77 5.17
CA VAL A 41 -12.88 6.41 5.22
C VAL A 41 -11.82 5.51 4.60
N ARG A 42 -11.81 4.22 4.96
CA ARG A 42 -10.89 3.23 4.40
C ARG A 42 -11.04 3.11 2.88
N ARG A 43 -12.26 3.09 2.35
CA ARG A 43 -12.51 3.11 0.89
C ARG A 43 -11.86 4.32 0.22
N ARG A 44 -11.98 5.51 0.82
CA ARG A 44 -11.37 6.74 0.30
C ARG A 44 -9.85 6.69 0.36
N VAL A 45 -9.28 6.15 1.44
CA VAL A 45 -7.83 5.97 1.59
C VAL A 45 -7.28 4.99 0.55
N LEU A 46 -7.94 3.84 0.35
CA LEU A 46 -7.55 2.86 -0.67
C LEU A 46 -7.61 3.47 -2.08
N TRP A 47 -8.71 4.15 -2.40
CA TRP A 47 -8.85 4.84 -3.69
C TRP A 47 -7.74 5.87 -3.91
N ALA A 48 -7.36 6.61 -2.87
CA ALA A 48 -6.33 7.63 -2.95
C ALA A 48 -4.95 7.02 -3.23
N GLY A 49 -4.61 5.90 -2.59
CA GLY A 49 -3.37 5.19 -2.88
C GLY A 49 -3.42 4.22 -4.07
N GLY A 50 -4.52 4.21 -4.81
CA GLY A 50 -4.64 3.48 -6.06
C GLY A 50 -5.00 2.01 -5.95
N LEU A 51 -5.69 1.64 -4.88
CA LEU A 51 -6.23 0.30 -4.65
C LEU A 51 -7.76 0.29 -4.76
N LYS A 52 -8.27 -0.81 -5.32
CA LYS A 52 -9.68 -1.19 -5.25
C LYS A 52 -10.00 -1.70 -3.85
N ASP A 53 -11.22 -1.47 -3.40
CA ASP A 53 -11.74 -2.11 -2.19
C ASP A 53 -12.24 -3.51 -2.53
N LEU A 54 -11.46 -4.52 -2.16
CA LEU A 54 -11.71 -5.95 -2.39
C LEU A 54 -11.62 -6.68 -1.05
N PRO A 55 -12.56 -6.42 -0.12
CA PRO A 55 -12.50 -6.94 1.24
C PRO A 55 -12.80 -8.44 1.33
N ASP A 56 -13.38 -9.04 0.30
CA ASP A 56 -13.75 -10.47 0.29
C ASP A 56 -12.90 -11.31 -0.69
N ALA A 57 -11.91 -10.70 -1.34
CA ALA A 57 -11.03 -11.42 -2.25
C ALA A 57 -10.13 -12.40 -1.49
N GLN A 58 -9.74 -13.50 -2.15
CA GLN A 58 -8.83 -14.47 -1.56
C GLN A 58 -7.41 -13.89 -1.45
N PRO A 59 -6.63 -14.24 -0.41
CA PRO A 59 -5.21 -13.90 -0.35
C PRO A 59 -4.48 -14.28 -1.65
N GLY A 60 -3.65 -13.38 -2.16
CA GLY A 60 -2.99 -13.53 -3.47
C GLY A 60 -3.81 -13.10 -4.68
N TYR A 61 -5.12 -12.91 -4.54
CA TYR A 61 -6.04 -12.49 -5.61
C TYR A 61 -6.53 -11.04 -5.43
N GLY A 62 -5.68 -10.18 -4.88
CA GLY A 62 -5.97 -8.76 -4.69
C GLY A 62 -6.77 -8.45 -3.43
N TYR A 63 -6.72 -9.31 -2.41
CA TYR A 63 -7.28 -9.03 -1.09
C TYR A 63 -6.74 -7.73 -0.50
N THR A 64 -7.61 -6.75 -0.29
CA THR A 64 -7.27 -5.49 0.39
C THR A 64 -7.95 -5.36 1.75
N GLY A 65 -8.69 -6.39 2.20
CA GLY A 65 -9.47 -6.36 3.44
C GLY A 65 -8.66 -6.06 4.71
N HIS A 66 -7.38 -6.46 4.75
CA HIS A 66 -6.48 -6.14 5.87
C HIS A 66 -5.92 -4.71 5.82
N SER A 67 -5.90 -4.07 4.64
CA SER A 67 -5.25 -2.78 4.45
C SER A 67 -5.95 -1.73 5.31
N PHE A 68 -5.20 -1.07 6.19
CA PHE A 68 -5.65 -0.13 7.22
C PHE A 68 -6.61 -0.69 8.27
N ASN A 69 -6.88 -2.00 8.28
CA ASN A 69 -7.76 -2.63 9.26
C ASN A 69 -7.01 -3.38 10.38
N ASP A 70 -5.69 -3.45 10.30
CA ASP A 70 -4.84 -3.99 11.35
C ASP A 70 -3.69 -3.03 11.68
N TRP A 71 -2.88 -3.40 12.66
CA TRP A 71 -1.74 -2.61 13.12
C TRP A 71 -0.54 -2.67 12.17
N ASN A 72 -0.54 -3.60 11.21
CA ASN A 72 0.61 -3.94 10.38
C ASN A 72 0.50 -3.35 8.97
N HIS A 73 -0.67 -3.26 8.34
CA HIS A 73 -0.87 -2.79 6.97
C HIS A 73 -1.33 -1.32 6.94
N CYS A 74 -0.51 -0.45 7.52
CA CYS A 74 -0.85 0.97 7.74
C CYS A 74 -0.31 1.90 6.64
N ASP A 75 0.29 1.37 5.58
CA ASP A 75 0.95 2.15 4.54
C ASP A 75 0.71 1.55 3.14
N LEU A 76 0.89 2.37 2.10
CA LEU A 76 0.77 1.99 0.70
C LEU A 76 2.07 2.29 -0.03
N CYS A 77 2.46 1.41 -0.95
CA CYS A 77 3.57 1.66 -1.86
C CYS A 77 3.14 1.46 -3.31
N THR A 78 3.94 2.01 -4.23
CA THR A 78 3.74 1.89 -5.67
C THR A 78 4.98 1.29 -6.32
N MET A 79 4.80 0.27 -7.14
CA MET A 79 5.91 -0.52 -7.70
C MET A 79 5.79 -0.64 -9.21
N ILE A 80 6.92 -0.57 -9.92
CA ILE A 80 6.96 -0.82 -11.38
C ILE A 80 6.62 -2.28 -11.69
N ASP A 81 6.03 -2.53 -12.86
CA ASP A 81 5.56 -3.88 -13.23
C ASP A 81 6.69 -4.93 -13.19
N GLN A 82 7.92 -4.55 -13.52
CA GLN A 82 9.09 -5.44 -13.55
C GLN A 82 9.43 -6.03 -12.18
N GLU A 83 9.26 -5.26 -11.10
CA GLU A 83 9.56 -5.69 -9.74
C GLU A 83 8.36 -6.41 -9.08
N SER A 84 7.15 -6.17 -9.59
CA SER A 84 5.91 -6.69 -9.00
C SER A 84 5.80 -8.23 -9.04
N PHE A 85 6.50 -8.88 -9.97
CA PHE A 85 6.51 -10.34 -10.11
C PHE A 85 7.67 -11.03 -9.40
N ASN A 86 8.49 -10.29 -8.63
CA ASN A 86 9.54 -10.89 -7.82
C ASN A 86 8.94 -11.79 -6.74
N GLU A 87 9.62 -12.89 -6.46
CA GLU A 87 9.26 -13.84 -5.40
C GLU A 87 10.07 -13.57 -4.15
N ASN A 88 9.42 -13.57 -2.99
CA ASN A 88 10.15 -13.64 -1.73
C ASN A 88 10.88 -14.98 -1.62
N LYS A 89 12.21 -14.98 -1.58
CA LYS A 89 13.05 -16.19 -1.46
C LYS A 89 13.33 -16.57 0.01
N GLY A 90 12.46 -16.16 0.93
CA GLY A 90 12.65 -16.36 2.37
C GLY A 90 13.54 -15.29 3.03
N GLU A 91 13.83 -14.22 2.30
CA GLU A 91 14.62 -13.09 2.78
C GLU A 91 13.83 -12.28 3.82
N VAL A 92 12.50 -12.25 3.70
CA VAL A 92 11.62 -11.60 4.68
C VAL A 92 10.99 -12.63 5.62
N LYS A 93 11.44 -12.64 6.88
CA LYS A 93 10.88 -13.50 7.93
C LYS A 93 9.41 -13.17 8.17
N GLY A 94 8.54 -14.18 8.08
CA GLY A 94 7.09 -14.03 8.26
C GLY A 94 6.31 -13.83 6.97
N ILE A 95 6.98 -13.72 5.81
CA ILE A 95 6.33 -13.77 4.50
C ILE A 95 6.57 -15.14 3.87
N ALA A 96 5.54 -15.71 3.23
CA ALA A 96 5.65 -16.99 2.55
C ALA A 96 6.72 -16.95 1.46
N ILE A 97 7.53 -18.01 1.38
CA ILE A 97 8.49 -18.21 0.29
C ILE A 97 7.70 -18.51 -0.98
N GLY A 98 8.06 -17.87 -2.10
CA GLY A 98 7.34 -18.02 -3.38
C GLY A 98 6.03 -17.22 -3.44
N ASN A 99 5.82 -16.25 -2.53
CA ASN A 99 4.67 -15.36 -2.60
C ASN A 99 4.77 -14.46 -3.85
N GLN A 100 3.99 -14.77 -4.87
CA GLN A 100 3.88 -13.95 -6.08
C GLN A 100 2.87 -12.84 -5.87
N LEU A 101 3.38 -11.65 -5.55
CA LEU A 101 2.54 -10.50 -5.25
C LEU A 101 1.95 -9.86 -6.53
N GLY A 102 2.62 -10.04 -7.68
CA GLY A 102 2.28 -9.42 -8.96
C GLY A 102 0.83 -9.60 -9.41
N PRO A 103 0.27 -10.82 -9.43
CA PRO A 103 -1.15 -11.03 -9.78
C PRO A 103 -2.10 -10.24 -8.86
N GLY A 104 -1.88 -10.30 -7.55
CA GLY A 104 -2.70 -9.59 -6.56
C GLY A 104 -2.61 -8.07 -6.70
N ILE A 105 -1.39 -7.54 -6.86
CA ILE A 105 -1.14 -6.12 -7.12
C ILE A 105 -1.89 -5.68 -8.37
N LYS A 106 -1.77 -6.41 -9.48
CA LYS A 106 -2.42 -6.07 -10.76
C LYS A 106 -3.94 -6.07 -10.65
N ILE A 107 -4.51 -7.06 -9.94
CA ILE A 107 -5.96 -7.16 -9.73
C ILE A 107 -6.46 -6.00 -8.89
N ALA A 108 -5.80 -5.71 -7.77
CA ALA A 108 -6.23 -4.69 -6.82
C ALA A 108 -5.89 -3.26 -7.27
N SER A 109 -4.93 -3.07 -8.15
CA SER A 109 -4.53 -1.73 -8.61
C SER A 109 -5.60 -1.06 -9.47
N ILE A 110 -5.80 0.23 -9.23
CA ILE A 110 -6.58 1.10 -10.11
C ILE A 110 -5.67 1.50 -11.29
N PRO A 111 -6.03 1.18 -12.55
CA PRO A 111 -5.15 1.36 -13.71
C PRO A 111 -4.97 2.83 -14.13
N GLU A 112 -5.93 3.70 -13.82
CA GLU A 112 -5.94 5.10 -14.27
C GLU A 112 -4.83 5.97 -13.64
N LEU A 113 -4.15 5.48 -12.60
CA LEU A 113 -3.07 6.17 -11.91
C LEU A 113 -1.71 5.99 -12.57
N GLY A 114 -1.61 5.19 -13.63
CA GLY A 114 -0.37 4.99 -14.39
C GLY A 114 0.15 3.56 -14.35
N PRO A 115 1.31 3.31 -14.98
CA PRO A 115 1.92 1.98 -15.05
C PRO A 115 2.35 1.46 -13.67
N GLY A 116 2.68 0.16 -13.58
CA GLY A 116 2.94 -0.49 -12.30
C GLY A 116 1.67 -0.73 -11.48
N GLY A 117 1.85 -0.98 -10.19
CA GLY A 117 0.74 -1.23 -9.27
C GLY A 117 0.93 -0.64 -7.88
N SER A 118 -0.14 -0.67 -7.11
CA SER A 118 -0.20 -0.26 -5.70
C SER A 118 -0.44 -1.49 -4.82
N TRP A 119 0.06 -1.44 -3.58
CA TRP A 119 -0.24 -2.45 -2.55
C TRP A 119 -0.12 -1.86 -1.15
N SER A 120 -0.64 -2.55 -0.14
CA SER A 120 -0.37 -2.20 1.27
C SER A 120 0.83 -2.97 1.79
N THR A 121 1.73 -2.28 2.49
CA THR A 121 2.94 -2.88 3.03
C THR A 121 2.80 -3.19 4.51
N CYS A 122 3.42 -4.29 4.94
CA CYS A 122 3.58 -4.62 6.35
C CYS A 122 4.59 -3.67 6.99
N MET A 123 4.22 -3.04 8.10
CA MET A 123 5.11 -2.24 8.93
C MET A 123 6.26 -3.09 9.49
N MET A 124 6.04 -4.38 9.72
CA MET A 124 7.08 -5.33 10.13
C MET A 124 8.06 -5.72 9.00
N GLY A 125 7.69 -5.49 7.74
CA GLY A 125 8.52 -5.78 6.55
C GLY A 125 9.17 -4.54 5.93
N TYR A 126 9.02 -3.36 6.55
CA TYR A 126 9.34 -2.05 6.00
C TYR A 126 10.81 -1.80 5.64
N LEU A 127 11.73 -2.67 6.06
CA LEU A 127 13.17 -2.45 5.94
C LEU A 127 13.81 -2.96 4.64
N THR A 128 13.06 -3.61 3.75
CA THR A 128 13.64 -4.16 2.51
C THR A 128 13.02 -3.66 1.21
N ASP A 129 11.78 -3.14 1.21
CA ASP A 129 11.05 -2.87 -0.04
C ASP A 129 10.55 -1.42 -0.13
N ILE A 130 11.24 -0.63 -0.98
CA ILE A 130 10.78 0.49 -1.82
C ILE A 130 9.80 1.51 -1.18
N LEU A 131 10.21 2.79 -1.26
CA LEU A 131 9.54 4.01 -0.80
C LEU A 131 8.04 3.89 -0.44
N SER A 132 7.79 3.97 0.87
CA SER A 132 6.50 4.21 1.51
C SER A 132 5.83 5.50 1.06
N LEU A 133 4.55 5.42 0.68
CA LEU A 133 3.68 6.58 0.54
C LEU A 133 3.14 6.95 1.93
N SER A 134 4.03 7.41 2.82
CA SER A 134 3.64 7.82 4.17
C SER A 134 2.63 8.98 4.11
N LEU A 135 1.33 8.65 4.16
CA LEU A 135 0.22 9.59 4.33
C LEU A 135 0.23 10.26 5.70
N SER A 136 1.14 9.85 6.58
CA SER A 136 1.43 10.49 7.85
C SER A 136 2.77 11.23 7.74
N THR A 137 2.76 12.55 7.82
CA THR A 137 3.98 13.36 8.05
C THR A 137 4.56 13.16 9.47
N LYS A 138 4.22 12.06 10.16
CA LYS A 138 4.68 11.73 11.50
C LYS A 138 5.07 10.25 11.57
N SER A 139 6.35 10.00 11.29
CA SER A 139 7.10 8.78 11.61
C SER A 139 7.08 8.48 13.14
N PRO A 140 7.68 7.37 13.61
CA PRO A 140 7.10 6.21 14.27
C PRO A 140 6.85 6.39 15.78
N GLN A 141 6.78 7.62 16.28
CA GLN A 141 6.62 7.87 17.73
C GLN A 141 5.19 7.65 18.24
N ASN A 142 4.19 7.65 17.36
CA ASN A 142 2.78 7.55 17.74
C ASN A 142 2.21 6.12 17.77
N ILE A 143 2.89 5.12 17.19
CA ILE A 143 2.46 3.70 17.27
C ILE A 143 2.50 3.20 18.72
N ARG A 144 3.49 3.64 19.51
CA ARG A 144 3.55 3.34 20.95
C ARG A 144 2.38 3.93 21.75
N LYS A 145 1.73 4.99 21.26
CA LYS A 145 0.59 5.63 21.94
C LYS A 145 -0.76 4.98 21.61
N ILE A 146 -0.92 4.41 20.41
CA ILE A 146 -2.15 3.69 20.04
C ILE A 146 -2.19 2.30 20.70
N SER A 147 -1.04 1.64 20.80
CA SER A 147 -0.85 0.36 21.52
C SER A 147 -1.35 0.39 22.97
N ALA A 148 -1.24 1.53 23.65
CA ALA A 148 -1.72 1.68 25.02
C ALA A 148 -3.25 1.87 25.14
N LYS A 149 -3.95 2.22 24.06
CA LYS A 149 -5.36 2.64 24.12
C LYS A 149 -6.36 1.53 23.80
N TYR A 150 -5.99 0.55 22.95
CA TYR A 150 -6.92 -0.54 22.56
C TYR A 150 -6.21 -1.90 22.46
N PRO A 151 -5.88 -2.53 23.60
CA PRO A 151 -5.18 -3.82 23.63
C PRO A 151 -6.01 -5.02 23.14
N GLN A 152 -7.30 -4.84 22.87
CA GLN A 152 -8.23 -5.94 22.57
C GLN A 152 -8.35 -6.30 21.09
N ASN A 153 -7.71 -5.55 20.19
CA ASN A 153 -7.86 -5.73 18.73
C ASN A 153 -6.64 -6.42 18.09
N ILE A 154 -5.81 -7.10 18.89
CA ILE A 154 -4.72 -7.94 18.39
C ILE A 154 -5.05 -9.39 18.77
N ARG A 155 -5.56 -10.15 17.80
CA ARG A 155 -5.54 -11.61 17.79
C ARG A 155 -4.77 -12.08 16.58
#